data_AF-A0A7J2J7S8-F1
#
_entry.id   AF-A0A7J2J7S8-F1
#
_cell.length_a   1.000
_cell.length_b   1.000
_cell.length_c   1.000
_cell.angle_alpha   90.00
_cell.angle_beta   90.00
_cell.angle_gamma   90.00
#
_symmetry.space_group_name_H-M   'P 1'
#
loop_
_entity.id
_entity.type
_entity.pdbx_description
1 polymer ?
#
loop_
_entity_poly.entity_id
_entity_poly.type
_entity_poly.pdbx_seq_one_letter_code
_entity_poly.pdbx_strand_id
1 'polypeptide(L)'
;MAKFKIVLSDPETGKAQKIELEEAKAVPLIGRKIGEIIDGTILGLSGYKIQITGGTDKDGFPMRPDIHGGVRRRVIVGSGPGFKPKRKGERRRKMLRGNVITEEIVQINMKILEKPKMKPKKKRAEEKKEEKKEKKSKEALEEKKPEGEKTE
;
A
#
# COMPACT_ATOMS: atom_id res chain seq x y z
N MET A 1 -14.43 12.59 8.39
CA MET A 1 -13.26 12.29 9.26
C MET A 1 -12.47 11.17 8.59
N ALA A 2 -11.15 11.05 8.80
CA ALA A 2 -10.42 9.89 8.28
C ALA A 2 -11.00 8.60 8.90
N LYS A 3 -11.59 7.73 8.08
CA LYS A 3 -12.34 6.56 8.57
C LYS A 3 -11.39 5.43 9.00
N PHE A 4 -10.22 5.33 8.36
CA PHE A 4 -9.24 4.27 8.65
C PHE A 4 -7.80 4.80 8.72
N LYS A 5 -7.05 4.31 9.71
CA LYS A 5 -5.58 4.41 9.77
C LYS A 5 -4.99 3.16 9.13
N ILE A 6 -4.25 3.31 8.05
CA ILE A 6 -3.61 2.19 7.36
C ILE A 6 -2.13 2.17 7.71
N VAL A 7 -1.66 1.01 8.13
CA VAL A 7 -0.24 0.72 8.32
C VAL A 7 0.20 -0.17 7.17
N LEU A 8 1.00 0.40 6.27
CA LEU A 8 1.55 -0.31 5.12
C LEU A 8 2.99 -0.70 5.41
N SER A 9 3.26 -2.00 5.43
CA SER A 9 4.58 -2.56 5.67
C SER A 9 5.22 -3.04 4.36
N ASP A 10 6.43 -2.55 4.10
CA ASP A 10 7.32 -3.05 3.06
C ASP A 10 8.25 -4.15 3.64
N PRO A 11 8.09 -5.43 3.26
CA PRO A 11 8.93 -6.50 3.80
C PRO A 11 10.39 -6.41 3.35
N GLU A 12 10.67 -5.84 2.17
CA GLU A 12 12.03 -5.72 1.63
C GLU A 12 12.85 -4.61 2.30
N THR A 13 12.21 -3.48 2.62
CA THR A 13 12.89 -2.32 3.23
C THR A 13 12.75 -2.33 4.76
N GLY A 14 11.87 -3.16 5.31
CA GLY A 14 11.56 -3.21 6.73
C GLY A 14 10.84 -1.95 7.26
N LYS A 15 10.42 -1.05 6.36
CA LYS A 15 9.78 0.22 6.74
C LYS A 15 8.27 0.06 6.75
N ALA A 16 7.64 0.67 7.75
CA ALA A 16 6.19 0.79 7.84
C ALA A 16 5.79 2.27 7.72
N GLN A 17 4.81 2.56 6.86
CA GLN A 17 4.26 3.90 6.67
C GLN A 17 2.81 3.94 7.17
N LYS A 18 2.44 5.06 7.77
CA LYS A 18 1.08 5.32 8.22
C LYS A 18 0.41 6.22 7.18
N ILE A 19 -0.73 5.79 6.66
CA ILE A 19 -1.54 6.54 5.69
C ILE A 19 -2.92 6.70 6.29
N GLU A 20 -3.42 7.92 6.35
CA GLU A 20 -4.79 8.21 6.77
C GLU A 20 -5.68 8.24 5.53
N LEU A 21 -6.75 7.45 5.54
CA LEU A 21 -7.73 7.43 4.46
C LEU A 21 -8.98 8.22 4.79
N GLU A 22 -9.36 9.08 3.87
CA GLU A 22 -10.65 9.75 3.83
C GLU A 22 -11.77 8.79 3.36
N GLU A 23 -13.01 9.11 3.74
CA GLU A 23 -14.20 8.26 3.56
C GLU A 23 -14.42 7.78 2.11
N ALA A 24 -14.09 8.59 1.10
CA ALA A 24 -14.26 8.23 -0.31
C ALA A 24 -13.39 7.02 -0.73
N LYS A 25 -12.18 6.91 -0.19
CA LYS A 25 -11.25 5.79 -0.49
C LYS A 25 -11.47 4.58 0.41
N ALA A 26 -12.30 4.73 1.45
CA ALA A 26 -12.59 3.71 2.43
C ALA A 26 -13.69 2.74 1.97
N VAL A 27 -14.63 3.18 1.12
CA VAL A 27 -15.76 2.37 0.63
C VAL A 27 -15.32 1.04 0.00
N PRO A 28 -14.29 0.98 -0.88
CA PRO A 28 -13.89 -0.27 -1.53
C PRO A 28 -13.19 -1.28 -0.60
N LEU A 29 -12.76 -0.84 0.59
CA LEU A 29 -12.10 -1.69 1.59
C LEU A 29 -13.11 -2.39 2.50
N ILE A 30 -14.32 -1.83 2.63
CA ILE A 30 -15.39 -2.43 3.43
C ILE A 30 -15.89 -3.69 2.73
N GLY A 31 -16.06 -4.77 3.49
CA GLY A 31 -16.49 -6.08 2.97
C GLY A 31 -15.35 -6.98 2.47
N ARG A 32 -14.12 -6.47 2.37
CA ARG A 32 -12.93 -7.29 2.04
C ARG A 32 -12.54 -8.20 3.20
N LYS A 33 -11.89 -9.31 2.87
CA LYS A 33 -11.45 -10.30 3.86
C LYS A 33 -9.96 -10.15 4.16
N ILE A 34 -9.58 -10.52 5.39
CA ILE A 34 -8.17 -10.71 5.73
C ILE A 34 -7.57 -11.81 4.84
N GLY A 35 -6.38 -11.55 4.32
CA GLY A 35 -5.64 -12.43 3.41
C GLY A 35 -5.85 -12.12 1.94
N GLU A 36 -6.85 -11.29 1.61
CA GLU A 36 -7.16 -10.88 0.24
C GLU A 36 -6.08 -9.94 -0.31
N ILE A 37 -5.82 -10.06 -1.61
CA ILE A 37 -4.87 -9.23 -2.36
C ILE A 37 -5.67 -8.15 -3.08
N ILE A 38 -5.24 -6.91 -2.89
CA ILE A 38 -5.88 -5.71 -3.41
C ILE A 38 -4.85 -4.88 -4.15
N ASP A 39 -5.29 -4.17 -5.19
CA ASP A 39 -4.47 -3.21 -5.90
C ASP A 39 -4.21 -1.95 -5.06
N GLY A 40 -2.94 -1.57 -4.98
CA GLY A 40 -2.48 -0.39 -4.23
C GLY A 40 -3.00 0.95 -4.77
N THR A 41 -3.67 0.95 -5.93
CA THR A 41 -4.33 2.13 -6.51
C THR A 41 -5.28 2.81 -5.52
N ILE A 42 -5.95 2.03 -4.66
CA ILE A 42 -6.86 2.56 -3.62
C ILE A 42 -6.12 3.47 -2.63
N LEU A 43 -4.84 3.19 -2.38
CA LEU A 43 -3.97 3.96 -1.47
C LEU A 43 -3.12 5.00 -2.20
N GLY A 44 -3.31 5.18 -3.51
CA GLY A 44 -2.45 6.04 -4.34
C GLY A 44 -1.11 5.42 -4.72
N LEU A 45 -0.91 4.12 -4.47
CA LEU A 45 0.28 3.36 -4.83
C LEU A 45 0.00 2.51 -6.07
N SER A 46 0.06 3.16 -7.23
CA SER A 46 -0.18 2.51 -8.52
C SER A 46 0.82 1.37 -8.79
N GLY A 47 0.30 0.19 -9.14
CA GLY A 47 1.09 -0.97 -9.56
C GLY A 47 1.60 -1.87 -8.43
N TYR A 48 1.29 -1.54 -7.16
CA TYR A 48 1.62 -2.40 -6.02
C TYR A 48 0.49 -3.40 -5.77
N LYS A 49 0.84 -4.67 -5.53
CA LYS A 49 -0.10 -5.64 -4.95
C LYS A 49 0.07 -5.67 -3.44
N ILE A 50 -1.04 -5.43 -2.74
CA ILE A 50 -1.06 -5.28 -1.30
C ILE A 50 -1.97 -6.36 -0.72
N GLN A 51 -1.52 -7.02 0.34
CA GLN A 51 -2.30 -8.00 1.08
C GLN A 51 -2.78 -7.42 2.40
N ILE A 52 -4.06 -7.61 2.73
CA ILE A 52 -4.59 -7.31 4.06
C ILE A 52 -4.13 -8.40 5.02
N THR A 53 -3.39 -8.04 6.06
CA THR A 53 -2.91 -9.00 7.07
C THR A 53 -3.76 -9.01 8.34
N GLY A 54 -4.42 -7.89 8.66
CA GLY A 54 -5.31 -7.81 9.80
C GLY A 54 -5.69 -6.38 10.16
N GLY A 55 -6.14 -6.19 11.39
CA GLY A 55 -6.55 -4.87 11.88
C GLY A 55 -7.03 -4.90 13.32
N THR A 56 -7.46 -3.73 13.78
CA THR A 56 -7.95 -3.49 15.13
C THR A 56 -9.26 -2.72 15.11
N ASP A 57 -10.21 -3.20 15.89
CA ASP A 57 -11.51 -2.58 16.13
C ASP A 57 -11.38 -1.28 16.96
N LYS A 58 -12.39 -0.42 16.96
CA LYS A 58 -12.44 0.79 17.79
C LYS A 58 -12.23 0.53 19.29
N ASP A 59 -12.71 -0.62 19.76
CA ASP A 59 -12.58 -1.05 21.16
C ASP A 59 -11.28 -1.81 21.44
N GLY A 60 -10.35 -1.85 20.49
CA GLY A 60 -9.04 -2.48 20.66
C GLY A 60 -9.04 -4.01 20.45
N PHE A 61 -10.15 -4.60 20.00
CA PHE A 61 -10.17 -6.04 19.69
C PHE A 61 -9.43 -6.32 18.37
N PRO A 62 -8.47 -7.26 18.37
CA PRO A 62 -7.77 -7.63 17.15
C PRO A 62 -8.66 -8.49 16.25
N MET A 63 -8.49 -8.33 14.95
CA MET A 63 -9.10 -9.21 13.96
C MET A 63 -8.34 -10.53 13.85
N ARG A 64 -9.08 -11.61 13.57
CA ARG A 64 -8.50 -12.95 13.38
C ARG A 64 -9.06 -13.60 12.11
N PRO A 65 -8.21 -14.13 11.20
CA PRO A 65 -8.65 -14.69 9.93
C PRO A 65 -9.58 -15.91 10.09
N ASP A 66 -9.40 -16.69 11.15
CA ASP A 66 -10.17 -17.90 11.43
C ASP A 66 -11.66 -17.63 11.74
N ILE A 67 -11.99 -16.41 12.21
CA ILE A 67 -13.36 -16.06 12.59
C ILE A 67 -14.05 -15.42 11.39
N HIS A 68 -15.11 -16.05 10.92
CA HIS A 68 -15.82 -15.59 9.74
C HIS A 68 -16.77 -14.42 10.07
N GLY A 69 -16.83 -13.46 9.17
CA GLY A 69 -17.78 -12.35 9.20
C GLY A 69 -17.22 -11.08 9.83
N GLY A 70 -18.06 -10.07 9.94
CA GLY A 70 -17.72 -8.76 10.50
C GLY A 70 -18.12 -8.60 11.97
N VAL A 71 -18.43 -9.69 12.67
CA VAL A 71 -18.98 -9.65 14.04
C VAL A 71 -17.92 -9.87 15.12
N ARG A 72 -18.22 -9.46 16.35
CA ARG A 72 -17.43 -9.79 17.54
C ARG A 72 -17.92 -11.10 18.13
N ARG A 73 -17.00 -12.04 18.37
CA ARG A 73 -17.35 -13.36 18.95
C ARG A 73 -16.41 -13.75 20.07
N ARG A 74 -16.95 -14.40 21.09
CA ARG A 74 -16.18 -15.03 22.19
C ARG A 74 -15.73 -16.42 21.76
N VAL A 75 -14.45 -16.56 21.46
CA VAL A 75 -13.84 -17.83 21.07
C VAL A 75 -12.81 -18.28 22.11
N ILE A 76 -12.64 -19.59 22.24
CA ILE A 76 -11.61 -20.18 23.10
C ILE A 76 -10.30 -20.18 22.31
N VAL A 77 -9.32 -19.42 22.77
CA VAL A 77 -8.03 -19.25 22.10
C VAL A 77 -6.94 -19.83 22.98
N GLY A 78 -6.06 -20.63 22.38
CA GLY A 78 -4.84 -21.13 23.04
C GLY A 78 -3.61 -20.28 22.75
N SER A 79 -3.54 -19.69 21.55
CA SER A 79 -2.41 -18.83 21.13
C SER A 79 -2.80 -17.91 19.97
N GLY A 80 -1.99 -16.88 19.75
CA GLY A 80 -2.07 -16.00 18.58
C GLY A 80 -2.62 -14.60 18.86
N PRO A 81 -3.22 -13.93 17.85
CA PRO A 81 -3.69 -12.56 17.98
C PRO A 81 -4.70 -12.41 19.12
N GLY A 82 -4.44 -11.50 20.04
CA GLY A 82 -5.30 -11.22 21.20
C GLY A 82 -5.09 -12.14 22.41
N PHE A 83 -4.29 -13.22 22.32
CA PHE A 83 -3.97 -14.06 23.47
C PHE A 83 -2.53 -14.58 23.45
N LYS A 84 -1.74 -14.13 24.42
CA LYS A 84 -0.40 -14.65 24.71
C LYS A 84 -0.48 -15.52 25.97
N PRO A 85 -0.46 -16.87 25.85
CA PRO A 85 -0.53 -17.75 27.01
C PRO A 85 0.72 -17.59 27.88
N LYS A 86 0.57 -17.62 29.21
CA LYS A 86 1.71 -17.59 30.14
C LYS A 86 2.20 -18.99 30.45
N ARG A 87 1.30 -19.97 30.46
CA ARG A 87 1.60 -21.40 30.69
C ARG A 87 1.29 -22.21 29.44
N LYS A 88 2.07 -23.27 29.20
CA LYS A 88 1.78 -24.22 28.11
C LYS A 88 0.41 -24.86 28.34
N GLY A 89 -0.43 -24.90 27.31
CA GLY A 89 -1.78 -25.46 27.38
C GLY A 89 -2.86 -24.54 27.95
N GLU A 90 -2.54 -23.30 28.34
CA GLU A 90 -3.53 -22.34 28.79
C GLU A 90 -4.47 -21.96 27.63
N ARG A 91 -5.79 -22.11 27.83
CA ARG A 91 -6.81 -21.66 26.88
C ARG A 91 -7.76 -20.72 27.60
N ARG A 92 -8.05 -19.58 26.98
CA ARG A 92 -8.98 -18.59 27.55
C ARG A 92 -10.02 -18.18 26.53
N ARG A 93 -11.25 -17.99 26.99
CA ARG A 93 -12.31 -17.41 26.16
C ARG A 93 -12.09 -15.90 26.07
N LYS A 94 -11.86 -15.39 24.87
CA LYS A 94 -11.66 -13.96 24.60
C LYS A 94 -12.58 -13.48 23.49
N MET A 95 -12.93 -12.19 23.56
CA MET A 95 -13.63 -11.51 22.46
C MET A 95 -12.63 -11.12 21.39
N LEU A 96 -12.95 -11.48 20.16
CA LEU A 96 -12.17 -11.19 18.97
C LEU A 96 -13.09 -10.71 17.85
N ARG A 97 -12.52 -9.96 16.91
CA ARG A 97 -13.21 -9.52 15.70
C ARG A 97 -13.02 -10.55 14.58
N GLY A 98 -14.06 -10.71 13.76
CA GLY A 98 -14.00 -11.54 12.56
C GLY A 98 -13.06 -11.00 11.47
N ASN A 99 -13.03 -11.71 10.36
CA ASN A 99 -12.10 -11.52 9.25
C ASN A 99 -12.56 -10.53 8.17
N VAL A 100 -13.80 -10.04 8.25
CA VAL A 100 -14.33 -9.06 7.29
C VAL A 100 -14.11 -7.64 7.80
N ILE A 101 -13.63 -6.76 6.92
CA ILE A 101 -13.46 -5.35 7.24
C ILE A 101 -14.83 -4.66 7.29
N THR A 102 -15.16 -4.07 8.43
CA THR A 102 -16.35 -3.26 8.67
C THR A 102 -15.98 -1.82 9.00
N GLU A 103 -16.98 -0.94 9.06
CA GLU A 103 -16.80 0.48 9.36
C GLU A 103 -16.31 0.77 10.78
N GLU A 104 -16.45 -0.19 11.69
CA GLU A 104 -16.08 -0.07 13.10
C GLU A 104 -14.56 -0.25 13.32
N ILE A 105 -13.83 -0.66 12.29
CA ILE A 105 -12.38 -0.83 12.35
C ILE A 105 -11.70 0.53 12.36
N VAL A 106 -10.67 0.69 13.18
CA VAL A 106 -9.89 1.93 13.24
C VAL A 106 -8.57 1.78 12.49
N GLN A 107 -7.92 0.62 12.62
CA GLN A 107 -6.62 0.37 12.01
C GLN A 107 -6.66 -0.87 11.11
N ILE A 108 -6.10 -0.75 9.90
CA ILE A 108 -5.91 -1.88 8.99
C ILE A 108 -4.41 -2.04 8.72
N ASN A 109 -3.92 -3.27 8.87
CA ASN A 109 -2.53 -3.64 8.62
C ASN A 109 -2.42 -4.31 7.25
N MET A 110 -1.50 -3.80 6.43
CA MET A 110 -1.31 -4.23 5.06
C MET A 110 0.16 -4.55 4.79
N LYS A 111 0.42 -5.51 3.90
CA LYS A 111 1.75 -5.95 3.48
C LYS A 111 1.88 -5.84 1.97
N ILE A 112 2.98 -5.27 1.48
CA ILE A 112 3.29 -5.27 0.05
C ILE A 112 3.81 -6.66 -0.34
N LEU A 113 3.19 -7.28 -1.35
CA LEU A 113 3.62 -8.57 -1.90
C LEU A 113 4.48 -8.39 -3.14
N GLU A 114 3.97 -7.64 -4.12
CA GLU A 114 4.68 -7.37 -5.37
C GLU A 114 4.81 -5.86 -5.55
N LYS A 115 6.05 -5.42 -5.74
CA LYS A 115 6.34 -4.08 -6.22
C LYS A 115 6.28 -4.09 -7.74
N PRO A 116 5.64 -3.10 -8.38
CA PRO A 116 5.87 -2.90 -9.79
C PRO A 116 7.36 -2.57 -9.95
N LYS A 117 8.02 -3.13 -10.97
CA LYS A 117 9.37 -2.74 -11.37
C LYS A 117 9.36 -1.28 -11.86
N MET A 118 9.18 -0.31 -10.96
CA MET A 118 9.63 1.04 -11.22
C MET A 118 11.14 1.01 -11.06
N LYS A 119 11.84 0.91 -12.20
CA LYS A 119 13.20 1.42 -12.33
C LYS A 119 13.24 2.76 -11.58
N PRO A 120 14.22 2.98 -10.68
CA PRO A 120 14.27 4.20 -9.88
C PRO A 120 14.17 5.41 -10.80
N LYS A 121 13.25 6.33 -10.48
CA LYS A 121 12.98 7.61 -11.17
C LYS A 121 14.18 8.59 -11.16
N LYS A 122 15.43 8.11 -11.17
CA LYS A 122 16.63 8.92 -11.42
C LYS A 122 17.00 9.00 -12.91
N LYS A 123 16.63 8.04 -13.76
CA LYS A 123 17.02 8.04 -15.18
C LYS A 123 16.14 8.86 -16.13
N ARG A 124 14.87 9.12 -15.79
CA ARG A 124 13.96 9.92 -16.65
C ARG A 124 14.23 11.43 -16.62
N ALA A 125 15.04 11.91 -15.68
CA ALA A 125 15.50 13.31 -15.66
C ALA A 125 16.74 13.53 -16.55
N GLU A 126 17.51 12.47 -16.82
CA GLU A 126 18.66 12.51 -17.74
C GLU A 126 18.19 12.40 -19.20
N GLU A 127 17.26 11.49 -19.52
CA GLU A 127 16.71 11.36 -20.89
C GLU A 127 15.98 12.64 -21.36
N LYS A 128 15.26 13.34 -20.48
CA LYS A 128 14.63 14.63 -20.82
C LYS A 128 15.62 15.79 -20.93
N LYS A 129 16.82 15.68 -20.35
CA LYS A 129 17.90 16.67 -20.52
C LYS A 129 18.72 16.41 -21.78
N GLU A 130 18.87 15.16 -22.19
CA GLU A 130 19.53 14.79 -23.46
C GLU A 130 18.66 15.13 -24.68
N GLU A 131 17.35 14.83 -24.67
CA GLU A 131 16.47 15.22 -25.80
C GLU A 131 16.34 16.75 -25.97
N LYS A 132 16.40 17.52 -24.87
CA LYS A 132 16.41 19.00 -24.94
C LYS A 132 17.76 19.56 -25.39
N LYS A 133 18.87 18.85 -25.16
CA LYS A 133 20.20 19.25 -25.66
C LYS A 133 20.36 18.90 -27.13
N GLU A 134 19.87 17.75 -27.59
CA GLU A 134 19.90 17.37 -29.01
C GLU A 134 18.97 18.22 -29.89
N LYS A 135 17.81 18.65 -29.37
CA LYS A 135 16.94 19.58 -30.12
C LYS A 135 17.53 20.98 -30.21
N LYS A 136 18.17 21.49 -29.14
CA LYS A 136 18.88 22.78 -29.17
C LYS A 136 20.16 22.76 -30.01
N SER A 137 20.86 21.65 -30.09
CA SER A 137 22.06 21.54 -30.94
C SER A 137 21.72 21.37 -32.42
N LYS A 138 20.56 20.81 -32.76
CA LYS A 138 20.07 20.73 -34.15
C LYS A 138 19.53 22.08 -34.65
N GLU A 139 18.75 22.82 -33.86
CA GLU A 139 18.31 24.18 -34.23
C GLU A 139 19.49 25.17 -34.39
N ALA A 140 20.53 25.07 -33.56
CA ALA A 140 21.70 25.95 -33.66
C ALA A 140 22.67 25.61 -34.83
N LEU A 141 22.57 24.42 -35.43
CA LEU A 141 23.37 24.03 -36.60
C LEU A 141 22.71 24.44 -37.93
N GLU A 142 21.39 24.65 -37.92
CA GLU A 142 20.61 25.03 -39.11
C GLU A 142 20.71 26.55 -39.40
N GLU A 143 20.89 27.39 -38.37
CA GLU A 143 21.16 28.85 -38.54
C GLU A 143 22.61 29.19 -38.95
N LYS A 144 23.54 28.22 -39.01
CA LYS A 144 24.98 28.47 -39.25
C LYS A 144 25.56 27.85 -40.52
N LYS A 145 24.75 27.35 -41.46
CA LYS A 145 25.24 27.09 -42.81
C LYS A 145 25.29 28.40 -43.61
N PRO A 146 26.48 28.92 -43.96
CA PRO A 146 26.61 30.10 -44.80
C PRO A 146 26.16 29.74 -46.23
N GLU A 147 25.29 30.57 -46.81
CA GLU A 147 25.13 30.60 -48.26
C GLU A 147 26.47 31.02 -48.90
N GLY A 148 27.11 30.03 -49.50
CA GLY A 148 27.99 30.08 -50.68
C GLY A 148 28.83 31.33 -50.96
N GLU A 149 30.14 31.12 -50.93
CA GLU A 149 31.13 31.99 -51.55
C GLU A 149 31.15 31.81 -53.09
N LYS A 150 30.90 32.91 -53.83
CA LYS A 150 31.44 33.38 -55.15
C LYS A 150 31.25 32.61 -56.50
N THR A 151 30.97 33.43 -57.52
CA THR A 151 31.36 33.40 -58.97
C THR A 151 30.85 32.30 -59.93
N GLU A 152 30.03 32.69 -60.91
CA GLU A 152 30.32 32.75 -62.36
C GLU A 152 29.21 33.52 -63.11
#